data_AF-A0A836RGP7-F1
#
_entry.id   AF-A0A836RGP7-F1
#
_cell.length_a   1.000
_cell.length_b   1.000
_cell.length_c   1.000
_cell.angle_alpha   90.00
_cell.angle_beta   90.00
_cell.angle_gamma   90.00
#
_symmetry.space_group_name_H-M   'P 1'
#
loop_
_entity.id
_entity.type
_entity.pdbx_description
1 polymer ?
#
loop_
_entity_poly.entity_id
_entity_poly.type
_entity_poly.pdbx_seq_one_letter_code
_entity_poly.pdbx_strand_id
1 'polypeptide(L)'
;MSCSARLLTFGVATVLATVSAVPAAPTMILAGRGFTIETFEEGARAFGNRNYTWQEVPDALKGWRFTRMNGGEPTPLWLQCHRDMEVLLATSAAASDWPLAGWELLPDWTFRYTDRSRTKVRVYRRRLPAGPVVPLPQTGWTGGMLLIPPDVEVEVVGPLPDLKRLKYNHPGLVVDLGVGLWAWPLPMDYDDDGDMDLVVCCHCVPYGGTYFFENPGGGTMPVFKAGRKVGPPLGNVCPSYVEGRVRLLLPGQELVQFRQKGFTARKQIFPRSNVHPNRARANQWKYVDYDGDGRLDVVVG
;
A
#
# COMPACT_ATOMS: atom_id res chain seq x y z
N MET A 1 36.78 -14.16 -77.76
CA MET A 1 35.63 -14.10 -78.69
C MET A 1 34.36 -14.00 -77.86
N SER A 2 33.47 -13.12 -78.31
CA SER A 2 32.28 -12.60 -77.60
C SER A 2 31.34 -13.69 -77.07
N CYS A 3 30.84 -13.51 -75.85
CA CYS A 3 29.58 -14.11 -75.39
C CYS A 3 28.72 -12.98 -74.80
N SER A 4 27.61 -12.68 -75.47
CA SER A 4 26.67 -11.62 -75.11
C SER A 4 25.56 -12.23 -74.26
N ALA A 5 25.21 -11.60 -73.13
CA ALA A 5 24.02 -11.95 -72.36
C ALA A 5 23.29 -10.68 -71.91
N ARG A 6 21.98 -10.68 -72.16
CA ARG A 6 21.01 -9.60 -71.99
C ARG A 6 20.85 -9.15 -70.54
N LEU A 7 20.69 -7.84 -70.36
CA LEU A 7 20.34 -7.17 -69.12
C LEU A 7 18.83 -7.29 -68.85
N LEU A 8 18.45 -7.81 -67.67
CA LEU A 8 17.09 -7.75 -67.13
C LEU A 8 17.06 -6.71 -66.01
N THR A 9 16.30 -5.63 -66.20
CA THR A 9 16.03 -4.61 -65.19
C THR A 9 14.97 -5.11 -64.20
N PHE A 10 15.29 -5.05 -62.90
CA PHE A 10 14.31 -5.13 -61.82
C PHE A 10 14.16 -3.74 -61.18
N GLY A 11 12.95 -3.19 -61.23
CA GLY A 11 12.59 -1.96 -60.52
C GLY A 11 12.39 -2.25 -59.03
N VAL A 12 13.06 -1.49 -58.17
CA VAL A 12 12.83 -1.52 -56.73
C VAL A 12 11.85 -0.40 -56.39
N ALA A 13 10.65 -0.77 -55.95
CA ALA A 13 9.69 0.16 -55.36
C ALA A 13 10.02 0.34 -53.88
N THR A 14 10.40 1.55 -53.48
CA THR A 14 10.60 1.92 -52.07
C THR A 14 9.24 2.15 -51.42
N VAL A 15 8.83 1.24 -50.53
CA VAL A 15 7.67 1.44 -49.65
C VAL A 15 8.14 2.28 -48.46
N LEU A 16 7.69 3.53 -48.37
CA LEU A 16 7.83 4.35 -47.18
C LEU A 16 6.76 3.89 -46.17
N ALA A 17 7.17 3.08 -45.19
CA ALA A 17 6.35 2.79 -44.02
C ALA A 17 6.37 4.01 -43.09
N THR A 18 5.24 4.69 -42.94
CA THR A 18 5.04 5.67 -41.87
C THR A 18 5.04 4.95 -40.54
N VAL A 19 6.10 5.14 -39.74
CA VAL A 19 6.11 4.72 -38.33
C VAL A 19 5.07 5.56 -37.61
N SER A 20 3.93 4.96 -37.29
CA SER A 20 2.96 5.52 -36.36
C SER A 20 3.67 5.73 -35.03
N ALA A 21 3.79 6.97 -34.58
CA ALA A 21 4.34 7.27 -33.26
C ALA A 21 3.54 6.49 -32.22
N VAL A 22 4.23 5.69 -31.40
CA VAL A 22 3.60 5.09 -30.22
C VAL A 22 3.11 6.26 -29.36
N PRO A 23 1.82 6.33 -29.01
CA PRO A 23 1.33 7.42 -28.17
C PRO A 23 2.12 7.43 -26.86
N ALA A 24 2.54 8.62 -26.43
CA ALA A 24 3.22 8.77 -25.16
C ALA A 24 2.34 8.16 -24.05
N ALA A 25 2.96 7.38 -23.16
CA ALA A 25 2.25 6.80 -22.03
C ALA A 25 1.56 7.92 -21.22
N PRO A 26 0.35 7.69 -20.69
CA PRO A 26 -0.36 8.71 -19.92
C PRO A 26 0.48 9.11 -18.70
N THR A 27 0.35 10.35 -18.26
CA THR A 27 1.05 10.80 -17.03
C THR A 27 0.49 10.10 -15.80
N MET A 28 -0.79 9.73 -15.84
CA MET A 28 -1.52 9.20 -14.72
C MET A 28 -2.66 8.27 -15.18
N ILE A 29 -2.94 7.24 -14.40
CA ILE A 29 -4.12 6.39 -14.54
C ILE A 29 -5.10 6.74 -13.41
N LEU A 30 -6.36 6.91 -13.77
CA LEU A 30 -7.46 7.11 -12.84
C LEU A 30 -8.47 5.96 -13.00
N ALA A 31 -8.57 5.11 -11.99
CA ALA A 31 -9.48 3.97 -11.97
C ALA A 31 -10.73 4.29 -11.13
N GLY A 32 -11.91 3.95 -11.65
CA GLY A 32 -13.16 4.12 -10.91
C GLY A 32 -14.41 4.07 -11.78
N ARG A 33 -15.55 4.47 -11.20
CA ARG A 33 -16.84 4.61 -11.91
C ARG A 33 -17.64 5.76 -11.31
N GLY A 34 -18.65 6.24 -12.04
CA GLY A 34 -19.57 7.27 -11.52
C GLY A 34 -19.00 8.70 -11.55
N PHE A 35 -17.97 8.94 -12.35
CA PHE A 35 -17.39 10.26 -12.56
C PHE A 35 -17.14 10.53 -14.04
N THR A 36 -16.93 11.80 -14.36
CA THR A 36 -16.50 12.31 -15.68
C THR A 36 -15.33 13.26 -15.46
N ILE A 37 -14.47 13.42 -16.47
CA ILE A 37 -13.45 14.48 -16.47
C ILE A 37 -14.04 15.66 -17.24
N GLU A 38 -14.13 16.81 -16.57
CA GLU A 38 -14.72 18.03 -17.13
C GLU A 38 -13.78 19.21 -16.93
N THR A 39 -13.97 20.26 -17.73
CA THR A 39 -13.29 21.53 -17.54
C THR A 39 -13.69 22.16 -16.21
N PHE A 40 -12.69 22.64 -15.47
CA PHE A 40 -12.87 23.35 -14.21
C PHE A 40 -12.80 24.85 -14.45
N GLU A 41 -13.97 25.50 -14.49
CA GLU A 41 -14.11 26.93 -14.75
C GLU A 41 -15.29 27.55 -13.98
N GLU A 42 -15.30 28.88 -13.88
CA GLU A 42 -16.39 29.63 -13.26
C GLU A 42 -17.72 29.33 -13.94
N GLY A 43 -18.76 29.02 -13.17
CA GLY A 43 -20.08 28.69 -13.70
C GLY A 43 -20.23 27.26 -14.24
N ALA A 44 -19.15 26.48 -14.35
CA ALA A 44 -19.25 25.07 -14.74
C ALA A 44 -20.00 24.24 -13.68
N ARG A 45 -20.66 23.17 -14.13
CA ARG A 45 -21.50 22.32 -13.27
C ARG A 45 -20.64 21.53 -12.29
N ALA A 46 -20.90 21.70 -10.99
CA ALA A 46 -20.12 21.10 -9.92
C ALA A 46 -20.35 19.59 -9.73
N PHE A 47 -21.59 19.12 -9.93
CA PHE A 47 -21.96 17.71 -9.71
C PHE A 47 -22.85 17.16 -10.84
N GLY A 48 -22.78 15.85 -11.09
CA GLY A 48 -23.57 15.16 -12.12
C GLY A 48 -25.08 15.17 -11.87
N ASN A 49 -25.49 15.00 -10.62
CA ASN A 49 -26.89 14.87 -10.18
C ASN A 49 -27.46 16.14 -9.53
N ARG A 50 -26.80 17.30 -9.67
CA ARG A 50 -27.27 18.62 -9.14
C ARG A 50 -27.05 19.72 -10.16
N ASN A 51 -27.79 20.82 -10.02
CA ASN A 51 -27.65 22.01 -10.86
C ASN A 51 -26.70 23.06 -10.24
N TYR A 52 -25.90 22.66 -9.25
CA TYR A 52 -24.91 23.55 -8.65
C TYR A 52 -23.77 23.82 -9.62
N THR A 53 -23.26 25.04 -9.59
CA THR A 53 -22.17 25.53 -10.42
C THR A 53 -21.06 26.09 -9.54
N TRP A 54 -19.83 26.06 -10.05
CA TRP A 54 -18.68 26.63 -9.37
C TRP A 54 -18.74 28.15 -9.34
N GLN A 55 -18.31 28.71 -8.22
CA GLN A 55 -18.17 30.15 -8.02
C GLN A 55 -16.88 30.48 -7.31
N GLU A 56 -16.33 31.66 -7.62
CA GLU A 56 -15.09 32.17 -7.03
C GLU A 56 -13.91 31.24 -7.35
N VAL A 57 -13.86 30.70 -8.58
CA VAL A 57 -12.77 29.83 -9.03
C VAL A 57 -11.48 30.64 -9.16
N PRO A 58 -10.39 30.29 -8.45
CA PRO A 58 -9.11 30.99 -8.56
C PRO A 58 -8.56 31.00 -9.99
N ASP A 59 -7.93 32.11 -10.39
CA ASP A 59 -7.30 32.24 -11.72
C ASP A 59 -6.26 31.15 -12.00
N ALA A 60 -5.54 30.70 -10.97
CA ALA A 60 -4.54 29.63 -11.06
C ALA A 60 -5.12 28.27 -11.50
N LEU A 61 -6.43 28.09 -11.35
CA LEU A 61 -7.15 26.86 -11.70
C LEU A 61 -7.86 26.95 -13.07
N LYS A 62 -7.75 28.08 -13.78
CA LYS A 62 -8.32 28.21 -15.12
C LYS A 62 -7.65 27.26 -16.11
N GLY A 63 -8.46 26.59 -16.93
CA GLY A 63 -7.99 25.60 -17.91
C GLY A 63 -7.63 24.24 -17.31
N TRP A 64 -7.79 24.07 -16.00
CA TRP A 64 -7.68 22.75 -15.37
C TRP A 64 -8.92 21.92 -15.66
N ARG A 65 -8.81 20.63 -15.39
CA ARG A 65 -9.94 19.69 -15.41
C ARG A 65 -10.19 19.17 -14.00
N PHE A 66 -11.34 18.55 -13.77
CA PHE A 66 -11.63 17.89 -12.51
C PHE A 66 -12.48 16.63 -12.69
N THR A 67 -12.43 15.75 -11.70
CA THR A 67 -13.31 14.57 -11.64
C THR A 67 -14.69 14.98 -11.13
N ARG A 68 -15.61 15.30 -12.04
CA ARG A 68 -16.99 15.61 -11.71
C ARG A 68 -17.74 14.33 -11.35
N MET A 69 -18.28 14.32 -10.14
CA MET A 69 -19.01 13.19 -9.55
C MET A 69 -20.45 13.59 -9.16
N ASN A 70 -21.25 12.62 -8.73
CA ASN A 70 -22.55 12.89 -8.15
C ASN A 70 -22.42 13.38 -6.70
N GLY A 71 -23.17 14.42 -6.33
CA GLY A 71 -23.18 14.93 -4.97
C GLY A 71 -23.92 13.97 -4.04
N GLY A 72 -23.28 13.62 -2.92
CA GLY A 72 -23.81 12.69 -1.92
C GLY A 72 -23.72 11.21 -2.29
N GLU A 73 -23.09 10.86 -3.41
CA GLU A 73 -22.89 9.47 -3.83
C GLU A 73 -21.41 9.10 -3.72
N PRO A 74 -21.07 8.05 -2.93
CA PRO A 74 -19.69 7.60 -2.82
C PRO A 74 -19.10 7.23 -4.18
N THR A 75 -18.04 7.92 -4.56
CA THR A 75 -17.36 7.73 -5.85
C THR A 75 -15.92 7.31 -5.55
N PRO A 76 -15.66 6.01 -5.32
CA PRO A 76 -14.32 5.55 -5.03
C PRO A 76 -13.45 5.68 -6.29
N LEU A 77 -12.31 6.36 -6.12
CA LEU A 77 -11.34 6.62 -7.17
C LEU A 77 -9.96 6.16 -6.70
N TRP A 78 -9.21 5.55 -7.60
CA TRP A 78 -7.82 5.17 -7.37
C TRP A 78 -6.92 5.81 -8.40
N LEU A 79 -5.79 6.29 -7.93
CA LEU A 79 -4.82 7.03 -8.71
C LEU A 79 -3.52 6.26 -8.83
N GLN A 80 -2.95 6.20 -10.01
CA GLN A 80 -1.58 5.73 -10.22
C GLN A 80 -0.80 6.76 -11.02
N CYS A 81 0.30 7.26 -10.47
CA CYS A 81 1.17 8.20 -11.16
C CYS A 81 2.27 7.45 -11.90
N HIS A 82 2.60 7.84 -13.14
CA HIS A 82 3.74 7.28 -13.89
C HIS A 82 5.05 8.08 -13.71
N ARG A 83 4.97 9.22 -13.04
CA ARG A 83 6.12 10.01 -12.57
C ARG A 83 5.81 10.56 -11.19
N ASP A 84 6.86 10.91 -10.46
CA ASP A 84 6.71 11.68 -9.22
C ASP A 84 6.01 13.01 -9.54
N MET A 85 4.89 13.28 -8.87
CA MET A 85 4.13 14.48 -9.13
C MET A 85 3.35 14.96 -7.90
N GLU A 86 2.99 16.24 -7.94
CA GLU A 86 2.03 16.82 -7.01
C GLU A 86 0.62 16.57 -7.53
N VAL A 87 -0.25 16.13 -6.63
CA VAL A 87 -1.65 15.84 -6.90
C VAL A 87 -2.53 16.74 -6.04
N LEU A 88 -3.57 17.31 -6.63
CA LEU A 88 -4.48 18.22 -5.96
C LEU A 88 -5.86 17.60 -5.74
N LEU A 89 -6.36 17.70 -4.52
CA LEU A 89 -7.67 17.21 -4.10
C LEU A 89 -8.52 18.39 -3.61
N ALA A 90 -9.71 18.56 -4.16
CA ALA A 90 -10.69 19.53 -3.72
C ALA A 90 -11.82 18.84 -2.94
N THR A 91 -12.15 19.36 -1.76
CA THR A 91 -13.32 18.92 -0.98
C THR A 91 -13.88 20.03 -0.09
N SER A 92 -15.09 19.84 0.45
CA SER A 92 -15.74 20.85 1.26
C SER A 92 -14.92 21.22 2.51
N ALA A 93 -14.98 22.49 2.91
CA ALA A 93 -14.33 22.97 4.12
C ALA A 93 -14.91 22.36 5.42
N ALA A 94 -16.09 21.75 5.34
CA ALA A 94 -16.74 21.01 6.41
C ALA A 94 -16.43 19.49 6.38
N ALA A 95 -15.54 19.05 5.48
CA ALA A 95 -15.06 17.67 5.46
C ALA A 95 -14.38 17.30 6.79
N SER A 96 -14.56 16.06 7.20
CA SER A 96 -13.79 15.45 8.29
C SER A 96 -12.30 15.43 7.92
N ASP A 97 -11.43 15.82 8.86
CA ASP A 97 -9.96 15.73 8.70
C ASP A 97 -9.48 14.28 8.49
N TRP A 98 -10.24 13.31 8.99
CA TRP A 98 -10.03 11.89 8.73
C TRP A 98 -10.78 11.51 7.46
N PRO A 99 -10.17 11.66 6.26
CA PRO A 99 -9.13 10.81 5.65
C PRO A 99 -8.02 11.62 4.91
N LEU A 100 -7.78 12.88 5.30
CA LEU A 100 -6.83 13.80 4.66
C LEU A 100 -5.41 13.72 5.25
N ALA A 101 -5.10 12.68 6.04
CA ALA A 101 -3.77 12.48 6.59
C ALA A 101 -2.71 12.42 5.47
N GLY A 102 -1.68 13.25 5.58
CA GLY A 102 -0.62 13.38 4.57
C GLY A 102 -0.97 14.29 3.38
N TRP A 103 -2.11 14.98 3.42
CA TRP A 103 -2.46 16.04 2.48
C TRP A 103 -2.26 17.42 3.14
N GLU A 104 -1.59 18.32 2.44
CA GLU A 104 -1.30 19.67 2.92
C GLU A 104 -2.32 20.66 2.34
N LEU A 105 -2.91 21.49 3.19
CA LEU A 105 -3.88 22.51 2.76
C LEU A 105 -3.19 23.62 1.95
N LEU A 106 -3.78 23.99 0.81
CA LEU A 106 -3.44 25.20 0.08
C LEU A 106 -4.41 26.33 0.50
N PRO A 107 -4.02 27.24 1.40
CA PRO A 107 -4.94 28.18 2.05
C PRO A 107 -5.58 29.17 1.08
N ASP A 108 -4.85 29.56 0.03
CA ASP A 108 -5.30 30.53 -0.96
C ASP A 108 -6.18 29.91 -2.06
N TRP A 109 -6.25 28.58 -2.11
CA TRP A 109 -6.99 27.85 -3.13
C TRP A 109 -8.34 27.42 -2.55
N THR A 110 -9.25 28.38 -2.52
CA THR A 110 -10.63 28.19 -2.07
C THR A 110 -11.62 28.71 -3.11
N PHE A 111 -12.74 28.01 -3.24
CA PHE A 111 -13.88 28.39 -4.07
C PHE A 111 -15.16 27.84 -3.44
N ARG A 112 -16.31 27.96 -4.09
CA ARG A 112 -17.56 27.38 -3.60
C ARG A 112 -18.46 26.91 -4.74
N TYR A 113 -19.59 26.30 -4.39
CA TYR A 113 -20.68 26.05 -5.34
C TYR A 113 -21.99 26.71 -4.92
N THR A 114 -22.92 26.84 -5.86
CA THR A 114 -24.17 27.62 -5.74
C THR A 114 -25.28 26.98 -4.89
N ASP A 115 -24.93 26.14 -3.91
CA ASP A 115 -25.95 25.67 -2.97
C ASP A 115 -26.43 26.78 -2.01
N ARG A 116 -27.49 26.48 -1.26
CA ARG A 116 -28.09 27.43 -0.33
C ARG A 116 -27.10 27.92 0.74
N SER A 117 -26.18 27.05 1.15
CA SER A 117 -25.19 27.34 2.20
C SER A 117 -23.94 28.03 1.67
N ARG A 118 -23.81 28.19 0.35
CA ARG A 118 -22.60 28.70 -0.32
C ARG A 118 -21.37 27.91 0.11
N THR A 119 -21.50 26.58 0.11
CA THR A 119 -20.53 25.65 0.68
C THR A 119 -19.15 25.88 0.07
N LYS A 120 -18.19 26.24 0.94
CA LYS A 120 -16.80 26.45 0.57
C LYS A 120 -16.10 25.11 0.33
N VAL A 121 -15.24 25.11 -0.68
CA VAL A 121 -14.34 24.03 -1.06
C VAL A 121 -12.91 24.53 -0.85
N ARG A 122 -12.07 23.64 -0.32
CA ARG A 122 -10.64 23.85 -0.09
C ARG A 122 -9.86 22.86 -0.94
N VAL A 123 -8.67 23.27 -1.37
CA VAL A 123 -7.75 22.41 -2.11
C VAL A 123 -6.62 21.96 -1.20
N TYR A 124 -6.26 20.69 -1.33
CA TYR A 124 -5.13 20.07 -0.66
C TYR A 124 -4.17 19.51 -1.70
N ARG A 125 -2.88 19.51 -1.38
CA ARG A 125 -1.84 18.89 -2.19
C ARG A 125 -1.22 17.69 -1.51
N ARG A 126 -0.76 16.74 -2.31
CA ARG A 126 0.10 15.65 -1.84
C ARG A 126 1.07 15.26 -2.94
N ARG A 127 2.35 15.09 -2.58
CA ARG A 127 3.35 14.51 -3.47
C ARG A 127 3.21 12.99 -3.48
N LEU A 128 3.04 12.41 -4.66
CA LEU A 128 2.95 10.95 -4.85
C LEU A 128 4.10 10.46 -5.72
N PRO A 129 4.76 9.34 -5.37
CA PRO A 129 5.78 8.73 -6.20
C PRO A 129 5.16 7.99 -7.40
N ALA A 130 5.97 7.76 -8.43
CA ALA A 130 5.59 6.88 -9.53
C ALA A 130 5.37 5.43 -9.07
N GLY A 131 4.30 4.79 -9.54
CA GLY A 131 4.08 3.34 -9.40
C GLY A 131 2.93 2.92 -8.46
N PRO A 132 2.89 3.32 -7.18
CA PRO A 132 1.82 2.91 -6.27
C PRO A 132 0.44 3.36 -6.71
N VAL A 133 -0.55 2.50 -6.45
CA VAL A 133 -1.96 2.83 -6.60
C VAL A 133 -2.48 3.39 -5.28
N VAL A 134 -2.95 4.63 -5.29
CA VAL A 134 -3.37 5.39 -4.10
C VAL A 134 -4.86 5.68 -4.17
N PRO A 135 -5.68 5.31 -3.16
CA PRO A 135 -7.07 5.71 -3.12
C PRO A 135 -7.20 7.22 -2.89
N LEU A 136 -8.04 7.89 -3.66
CA LEU A 136 -8.37 9.29 -3.41
C LEU A 136 -9.36 9.38 -2.22
N PRO A 137 -9.07 10.21 -1.21
CA PRO A 137 -9.97 10.39 -0.07
C PRO A 137 -11.37 10.78 -0.52
N GLN A 138 -12.41 10.14 0.02
CA GLN A 138 -13.80 10.53 -0.19
C GLN A 138 -14.38 11.08 1.10
N THR A 139 -14.72 12.37 1.10
CA THR A 139 -15.05 13.14 2.30
C THR A 139 -16.43 13.77 2.25
N GLY A 140 -17.26 13.43 3.25
CA GLY A 140 -18.57 14.04 3.43
C GLY A 140 -19.45 13.92 2.18
N TRP A 141 -20.29 14.93 1.96
CA TRP A 141 -21.25 14.94 0.86
C TRP A 141 -20.63 15.33 -0.50
N THR A 142 -19.64 16.22 -0.49
CA THR A 142 -18.95 16.69 -1.70
C THR A 142 -18.06 15.61 -2.33
N GLY A 143 -17.60 14.64 -1.52
CA GLY A 143 -16.57 13.70 -1.93
C GLY A 143 -15.21 14.40 -2.06
N GLY A 144 -14.21 13.65 -2.53
CA GLY A 144 -12.89 14.21 -2.85
C GLY A 144 -12.68 14.23 -4.36
N MET A 145 -12.62 15.42 -4.93
CA MET A 145 -12.46 15.64 -6.38
C MET A 145 -10.98 15.83 -6.71
N LEU A 146 -10.48 15.12 -7.71
CA LEU A 146 -9.15 15.35 -8.26
C LEU A 146 -9.18 16.59 -9.15
N LEU A 147 -8.27 17.54 -8.93
CA LEU A 147 -7.99 18.63 -9.86
C LEU A 147 -6.80 18.23 -10.73
N ILE A 148 -6.97 18.34 -12.04
CA ILE A 148 -6.06 17.80 -13.05
C ILE A 148 -5.50 18.97 -13.86
N PRO A 149 -4.18 19.23 -13.78
CA PRO A 149 -3.52 20.24 -14.60
C PRO A 149 -3.71 19.99 -16.12
N PRO A 150 -3.63 21.05 -16.95
CA PRO A 150 -3.76 20.92 -18.39
C PRO A 150 -2.64 20.07 -19.04
N ASP A 151 -1.45 20.00 -18.45
CA ASP A 151 -0.30 19.23 -18.95
C ASP A 151 -0.28 17.75 -18.52
N VAL A 152 -1.25 17.33 -17.70
CA VAL A 152 -1.32 15.95 -17.17
C VAL A 152 -2.27 15.12 -18.02
N GLU A 153 -1.72 14.17 -18.79
CA GLU A 153 -2.54 13.20 -19.51
C GLU A 153 -3.07 12.12 -18.56
N VAL A 154 -4.38 11.86 -18.63
CA VAL A 154 -5.08 10.93 -17.74
C VAL A 154 -5.74 9.84 -18.55
N GLU A 155 -5.35 8.59 -18.30
CA GLU A 155 -6.08 7.43 -18.76
C GLU A 155 -7.15 7.05 -17.73
N VAL A 156 -8.42 7.09 -18.13
CA VAL A 156 -9.51 6.60 -17.28
C VAL A 156 -9.72 5.12 -17.56
N VAL A 157 -9.51 4.30 -16.53
CA VAL A 157 -9.80 2.87 -16.57
C VAL A 157 -11.02 2.56 -15.71
N GLY A 158 -11.67 1.43 -15.98
CA GLY A 158 -12.75 0.93 -15.14
C GLY A 158 -12.32 0.75 -13.68
N PRO A 159 -13.25 0.44 -12.76
CA PRO A 159 -12.87 0.20 -11.37
C PRO A 159 -11.78 -0.88 -11.30
N LEU A 160 -10.82 -0.69 -10.39
CA LEU A 160 -9.84 -1.73 -10.10
C LEU A 160 -10.61 -3.03 -9.80
N PRO A 161 -10.10 -4.19 -10.24
CA PRO A 161 -10.79 -5.44 -10.01
C PRO A 161 -11.13 -5.55 -8.52
N ASP A 162 -12.39 -5.89 -8.23
CA ASP A 162 -12.86 -6.11 -6.87
C ASP A 162 -11.84 -6.95 -6.10
N LEU A 163 -11.64 -6.65 -4.81
CA LEU A 163 -10.81 -7.47 -3.95
C LEU A 163 -11.30 -8.92 -4.01
N LYS A 164 -10.61 -9.74 -4.82
CA LYS A 164 -10.96 -11.14 -4.99
C LYS A 164 -10.49 -11.85 -3.74
N ARG A 165 -11.44 -12.30 -2.93
CA ARG A 165 -11.15 -13.26 -1.86
C ARG A 165 -10.41 -14.44 -2.48
N LEU A 166 -9.13 -14.60 -2.11
CA LEU A 166 -8.35 -15.74 -2.54
C LEU A 166 -9.02 -17.01 -2.00
N LYS A 167 -9.25 -17.97 -2.88
CA LYS A 167 -9.77 -19.29 -2.47
C LYS A 167 -8.70 -19.98 -1.65
N TYR A 168 -9.11 -20.60 -0.54
CA TYR A 168 -8.26 -21.54 0.19
C TYR A 168 -7.77 -22.64 -0.78
N ASN A 169 -6.49 -23.03 -0.66
CA ASN A 169 -5.84 -24.03 -1.52
C ASN A 169 -5.84 -23.66 -3.02
N HIS A 170 -5.33 -22.46 -3.35
CA HIS A 170 -5.23 -21.98 -4.73
C HIS A 170 -4.14 -22.75 -5.51
N PRO A 171 -4.43 -23.39 -6.65
CA PRO A 171 -3.46 -24.24 -7.37
C PRO A 171 -2.28 -23.47 -7.98
N GLY A 172 -2.43 -22.15 -8.19
CA GLY A 172 -1.33 -21.26 -8.59
C GLY A 172 -0.56 -20.65 -7.41
N LEU A 173 -0.81 -21.10 -6.17
CA LEU A 173 -0.03 -20.69 -5.01
C LEU A 173 1.34 -21.36 -5.08
N VAL A 174 2.41 -20.56 -5.09
CA VAL A 174 3.77 -21.08 -5.16
C VAL A 174 4.18 -21.69 -3.82
N VAL A 175 3.88 -20.99 -2.71
CA VAL A 175 4.12 -21.47 -1.34
C VAL A 175 2.99 -21.02 -0.41
N ASP A 176 2.53 -21.93 0.46
CA ASP A 176 1.58 -21.65 1.54
C ASP A 176 2.35 -21.31 2.83
N LEU A 177 2.15 -20.09 3.34
CA LEU A 177 2.71 -19.61 4.62
C LEU A 177 1.75 -19.83 5.80
N GLY A 178 0.74 -20.68 5.63
CA GLY A 178 -0.26 -21.00 6.64
C GLY A 178 0.27 -21.86 7.78
N VAL A 179 0.20 -21.34 9.01
CA VAL A 179 0.54 -22.08 10.24
C VAL A 179 -0.63 -22.23 11.22
N GLY A 180 -1.82 -21.76 10.85
CA GLY A 180 -3.05 -21.89 11.65
C GLY A 180 -3.54 -20.59 12.30
N LEU A 181 -4.54 -20.72 13.16
CA LEU A 181 -5.21 -19.63 13.87
C LEU A 181 -4.34 -19.18 15.06
N TRP A 182 -4.05 -17.88 15.18
CA TRP A 182 -3.20 -17.29 16.25
C TRP A 182 -1.70 -17.58 16.11
N ALA A 183 -1.17 -17.17 14.96
CA ALA A 183 0.25 -17.12 14.67
C ALA A 183 0.97 -16.05 15.50
N TRP A 184 2.18 -16.39 15.96
CA TRP A 184 3.16 -15.51 16.58
C TRP A 184 4.37 -15.39 15.64
N PRO A 185 4.43 -14.36 14.78
CA PRO A 185 5.53 -14.17 13.85
C PRO A 185 6.78 -13.70 14.60
N LEU A 186 7.93 -14.27 14.22
CA LEU A 186 9.25 -14.01 14.75
C LEU A 186 10.21 -13.66 13.61
N PRO A 187 10.14 -12.43 13.05
CA PRO A 187 11.02 -12.02 11.96
C PRO A 187 12.47 -12.03 12.45
N MET A 188 13.34 -12.78 11.77
CA MET A 188 14.76 -12.85 12.07
C MET A 188 15.48 -13.48 10.87
N ASP A 189 16.75 -13.18 10.70
CA ASP A 189 17.65 -14.07 9.99
C ASP A 189 17.73 -15.40 10.76
N TYR A 190 17.17 -16.50 10.25
CA TYR A 190 17.05 -17.75 11.01
C TYR A 190 18.26 -18.68 10.79
N ASP A 191 18.80 -18.70 9.58
CA ASP A 191 19.94 -19.53 9.20
C ASP A 191 21.29 -18.78 9.15
N ASP A 192 21.29 -17.52 9.57
CA ASP A 192 22.46 -16.64 9.68
C ASP A 192 23.11 -16.37 8.30
N ASP A 193 22.30 -16.26 7.24
CA ASP A 193 22.74 -16.01 5.86
C ASP A 193 22.74 -14.52 5.46
N GLY A 194 22.27 -13.65 6.35
CA GLY A 194 22.26 -12.20 6.21
C GLY A 194 20.96 -11.63 5.64
N ASP A 195 19.96 -12.47 5.34
CA ASP A 195 18.64 -12.03 4.95
C ASP A 195 17.59 -12.30 6.05
N MET A 196 16.45 -11.60 5.98
CA MET A 196 15.41 -11.72 7.00
C MET A 196 14.42 -12.81 6.63
N ASP A 197 14.38 -13.87 7.43
CA ASP A 197 13.43 -14.94 7.30
C ASP A 197 12.12 -14.71 8.04
N LEU A 198 11.17 -15.61 7.76
CA LEU A 198 9.92 -15.71 8.49
C LEU A 198 9.92 -16.99 9.34
N VAL A 199 10.05 -16.84 10.65
CA VAL A 199 9.72 -17.89 11.61
C VAL A 199 8.35 -17.59 12.19
N VAL A 200 7.48 -18.60 12.31
CA VAL A 200 6.14 -18.43 12.86
C VAL A 200 5.83 -19.55 13.84
N CYS A 201 5.47 -19.17 15.07
CA CYS A 201 4.99 -20.11 16.07
C CYS A 201 3.46 -20.12 16.08
N CYS A 202 2.87 -21.30 16.16
CA CYS A 202 1.43 -21.46 16.35
C CYS A 202 1.19 -22.47 17.47
N HIS A 203 0.33 -22.10 18.41
CA HIS A 203 -0.03 -22.96 19.53
C HIS A 203 -1.34 -23.74 19.30
N CYS A 204 -2.09 -23.40 18.24
CA CYS A 204 -3.38 -24.01 17.94
C CYS A 204 -3.23 -25.30 17.14
N VAL A 205 -4.19 -26.21 17.34
CA VAL A 205 -4.35 -27.44 16.56
C VAL A 205 -5.07 -27.13 15.23
N PRO A 206 -4.87 -27.94 14.16
CA PRO A 206 -4.03 -29.14 14.09
C PRO A 206 -2.55 -28.85 13.78
N TYR A 207 -2.18 -27.61 13.44
CA TYR A 207 -0.85 -27.22 12.96
C TYR A 207 0.09 -26.72 14.08
N GLY A 208 -0.03 -27.25 15.30
CA GLY A 208 0.77 -26.78 16.44
C GLY A 208 2.27 -27.01 16.20
N GLY A 209 3.06 -25.94 16.22
CA GLY A 209 4.49 -26.00 15.93
C GLY A 209 5.14 -24.63 15.77
N THR A 210 6.47 -24.64 15.65
CA THR A 210 7.26 -23.51 15.16
C THR A 210 7.74 -23.85 13.76
N TYR A 211 7.44 -22.99 12.79
CA TYR A 211 7.73 -23.19 11.38
C TYR A 211 8.71 -22.13 10.89
N PHE A 212 9.66 -22.55 10.09
CA PHE A 212 10.65 -21.71 9.42
C PHE A 212 10.35 -21.67 7.93
N PHE A 213 10.25 -20.46 7.38
CA PHE A 213 10.12 -20.20 5.97
C PHE A 213 11.35 -19.40 5.54
N GLU A 214 12.22 -20.07 4.79
CA GLU A 214 13.47 -19.49 4.28
C GLU A 214 13.15 -18.46 3.20
N ASN A 215 13.72 -17.27 3.33
CA ASN A 215 13.78 -16.30 2.26
C ASN A 215 14.99 -16.65 1.37
N PRO A 216 14.81 -17.01 0.09
CA PRO A 216 15.95 -17.32 -0.79
C PRO A 216 16.61 -16.06 -1.39
N GLY A 217 16.38 -14.88 -0.82
CA GLY A 217 16.65 -13.58 -1.42
C GLY A 217 15.69 -13.18 -2.56
N GLY A 218 16.08 -12.17 -3.34
CA GLY A 218 15.36 -11.77 -4.57
C GLY A 218 14.63 -10.41 -4.54
N GLY A 219 14.88 -9.56 -3.54
CA GLY A 219 14.43 -8.16 -3.52
C GLY A 219 13.40 -7.85 -2.42
N THR A 220 12.58 -6.82 -2.63
CA THR A 220 11.68 -6.26 -1.60
C THR A 220 10.46 -7.12 -1.26
N MET A 221 10.13 -8.12 -2.08
CA MET A 221 8.99 -9.02 -1.91
C MET A 221 9.39 -10.45 -2.34
N PRO A 222 10.21 -11.16 -1.55
CA PRO A 222 10.68 -12.49 -1.90
C PRO A 222 9.57 -13.53 -1.84
N VAL A 223 9.72 -14.59 -2.64
CA VAL A 223 8.89 -15.79 -2.53
C VAL A 223 9.61 -16.77 -1.60
N PHE A 224 9.15 -16.84 -0.35
CA PHE A 224 9.66 -17.77 0.65
C PHE A 224 9.55 -19.23 0.20
N LYS A 225 10.45 -20.07 0.70
CA LYS A 225 10.36 -21.53 0.54
C LYS A 225 9.28 -22.12 1.44
N ALA A 226 8.87 -23.35 1.13
CA ALA A 226 7.88 -24.09 1.92
C ALA A 226 8.30 -24.23 3.40
N GLY A 227 7.32 -24.09 4.28
CA GLY A 227 7.55 -24.09 5.72
C GLY A 227 8.10 -25.41 6.25
N ARG A 228 9.18 -25.35 7.02
CA ARG A 228 9.76 -26.48 7.75
C ARG A 228 9.45 -26.36 9.23
N LYS A 229 8.87 -27.41 9.84
CA LYS A 229 8.68 -27.44 11.29
C LYS A 229 10.03 -27.60 11.99
N VAL A 230 10.42 -26.60 12.78
CA VAL A 230 11.72 -26.49 13.47
C VAL A 230 11.61 -26.54 15.00
N GLY A 231 10.39 -26.55 15.54
CA GLY A 231 10.20 -26.59 16.99
C GLY A 231 8.77 -26.91 17.44
N PRO A 232 8.56 -27.00 18.76
CA PRO A 232 7.25 -27.22 19.36
C PRO A 232 6.31 -26.00 19.18
N PRO A 233 5.01 -26.16 19.43
CA PRO A 233 4.10 -25.03 19.57
C PRO A 233 4.51 -24.13 20.73
N LEU A 234 4.48 -22.81 20.51
CA LEU A 234 4.73 -21.79 21.52
C LEU A 234 3.63 -20.73 21.47
N GLY A 235 3.26 -20.21 22.64
CA GLY A 235 2.25 -19.16 22.79
C GLY A 235 2.86 -17.92 23.44
N ASN A 236 2.40 -16.74 23.01
CA ASN A 236 2.89 -15.43 23.47
C ASN A 236 4.39 -15.18 23.28
N VAL A 237 5.04 -15.96 22.41
CA VAL A 237 6.45 -15.73 22.11
C VAL A 237 6.60 -14.42 21.35
N CYS A 238 7.56 -13.59 21.77
CA CYS A 238 7.81 -12.29 21.16
C CYS A 238 9.31 -12.11 20.85
N PRO A 239 9.65 -11.53 19.69
CA PRO A 239 11.02 -11.10 19.43
C PRO A 239 11.31 -9.76 20.11
N SER A 240 12.54 -9.59 20.54
CA SER A 240 13.15 -8.32 20.93
C SER A 240 14.50 -8.24 20.25
N TYR A 241 14.84 -7.09 19.66
CA TYR A 241 16.09 -6.91 18.91
C TYR A 241 17.04 -6.08 19.77
N VAL A 242 18.10 -6.72 20.26
CA VAL A 242 19.09 -6.11 21.14
C VAL A 242 20.45 -6.22 20.45
N GLU A 243 21.11 -5.09 20.22
CA GLU A 243 22.43 -5.03 19.57
C GLU A 243 22.48 -5.80 18.22
N GLY A 244 21.42 -5.66 17.41
CA GLY A 244 21.29 -6.35 16.12
C GLY A 244 21.01 -7.85 16.21
N ARG A 245 20.79 -8.41 17.42
CA ARG A 245 20.48 -9.82 17.63
C ARG A 245 19.06 -10.01 18.13
N VAL A 246 18.39 -11.05 17.63
CA VAL A 246 17.07 -11.44 18.12
C VAL A 246 17.18 -12.16 19.47
N ARG A 247 16.37 -11.73 20.43
CA ARG A 247 16.12 -12.36 21.72
C ARG A 247 14.65 -12.76 21.75
N LEU A 248 14.35 -14.01 22.10
CA LEU A 248 13.00 -14.53 22.04
C LEU A 248 12.45 -14.74 23.46
N LEU A 249 11.33 -14.09 23.75
CA LEU A 249 10.78 -13.99 25.08
C LEU A 249 9.47 -14.77 25.17
N LEU A 250 9.31 -15.46 26.28
CA LEU A 250 8.09 -16.09 26.75
C LEU A 250 7.74 -15.45 28.11
N PRO A 251 6.52 -15.66 28.64
CA PRO A 251 6.17 -15.15 29.95
C PRO A 251 7.14 -15.59 31.06
N GLY A 252 7.92 -14.63 31.60
CA GLY A 252 8.95 -14.85 32.63
C GLY A 252 10.19 -15.63 32.18
N GLN A 253 10.33 -15.93 30.88
CA GLN A 253 11.38 -16.80 30.34
C GLN A 253 11.97 -16.24 29.04
N GLU A 254 13.21 -16.58 28.76
CA GLU A 254 13.86 -16.34 27.48
C GLU A 254 14.21 -17.67 26.83
N LEU A 255 13.92 -17.81 25.53
CA LEU A 255 14.38 -18.93 24.73
C LEU A 255 15.85 -18.71 24.37
N VAL A 256 16.70 -19.63 24.80
CA VAL A 256 18.14 -19.60 24.57
C VAL A 256 18.53 -20.73 23.64
N GLN A 257 19.55 -20.51 22.79
CA GLN A 257 20.03 -21.53 21.84
C GLN A 257 18.90 -22.11 20.97
N PHE A 258 17.89 -21.31 20.62
CA PHE A 258 16.67 -21.82 19.98
C PHE A 258 16.95 -22.40 18.59
N ARG A 259 18.00 -21.95 17.89
CA ARG A 259 18.48 -22.55 16.63
C ARG A 259 19.01 -23.98 16.84
N GLN A 260 19.86 -24.16 17.86
CA GLN A 260 20.55 -25.45 18.12
C GLN A 260 19.67 -26.45 18.88
N LYS A 261 18.74 -25.94 19.71
CA LYS A 261 17.89 -26.73 20.60
C LYS A 261 16.42 -26.74 20.16
N GLY A 262 16.11 -26.29 18.94
CA GLY A 262 14.76 -26.34 18.37
C GLY A 262 13.70 -25.68 19.26
N PHE A 263 13.98 -24.48 19.76
CA PHE A 263 13.07 -23.69 20.61
C PHE A 263 12.64 -24.36 21.94
N THR A 264 13.44 -25.31 22.46
CA THR A 264 13.12 -26.01 23.72
C THR A 264 13.87 -25.47 24.93
N ALA A 265 15.11 -24.99 24.76
CA ALA A 265 15.93 -24.51 25.87
C ALA A 265 15.50 -23.13 26.35
N ARG A 266 15.35 -22.97 27.66
CA ARG A 266 14.81 -21.76 28.30
C ARG A 266 15.65 -21.32 29.49
N LYS A 267 15.78 -20.00 29.65
CA LYS A 267 16.35 -19.35 30.83
C LYS A 267 15.24 -18.60 31.55
N GLN A 268 15.12 -18.79 32.86
CA GLN A 268 14.20 -17.99 33.67
C GLN A 268 14.76 -16.56 33.82
N ILE A 269 13.91 -15.56 33.62
CA ILE A 269 14.30 -14.14 33.69
C ILE A 269 13.50 -13.36 34.74
N PHE A 270 12.34 -13.90 35.15
CA PHE A 270 11.51 -13.31 36.20
C PHE A 270 10.86 -14.40 37.05
N PRO A 271 10.64 -14.24 38.37
CA PRO A 271 10.14 -15.33 39.23
C PRO A 271 8.72 -15.82 38.91
N ARG A 272 7.91 -15.03 38.20
CA ARG A 272 6.51 -15.33 37.87
C ARG A 272 6.27 -15.16 36.38
N SER A 273 5.37 -15.96 35.82
CA SER A 273 4.97 -15.87 34.41
C SER A 273 3.76 -14.97 34.17
N ASN A 274 3.16 -14.39 35.21
CA ASN A 274 2.10 -13.39 35.11
C ASN A 274 2.29 -12.34 36.20
N VAL A 275 2.35 -11.07 35.79
CA VAL A 275 2.47 -9.91 36.70
C VAL A 275 1.13 -9.24 36.95
N HIS A 276 0.09 -9.59 36.20
CA HIS A 276 -1.25 -9.03 36.33
C HIS A 276 -2.06 -9.75 37.42
N PRO A 277 -3.00 -9.06 38.09
CA PRO A 277 -3.87 -9.69 39.08
C PRO A 277 -4.81 -10.75 38.46
N ASN A 278 -5.11 -10.61 37.17
CA ASN A 278 -5.96 -11.51 36.41
C ASN A 278 -5.16 -12.26 35.34
N ARG A 279 -5.75 -13.32 34.76
CA ARG A 279 -5.16 -14.02 33.61
C ARG A 279 -5.18 -13.11 32.38
N ALA A 280 -4.01 -12.69 31.91
CA ALA A 280 -3.86 -11.98 30.65
C ALA A 280 -4.07 -12.95 29.46
N ARG A 281 -4.85 -12.51 28.46
CA ARG A 281 -5.18 -13.32 27.28
C ARG A 281 -4.01 -13.39 26.29
N ALA A 282 -3.40 -12.24 26.00
CA ALA A 282 -2.08 -12.11 25.42
C ALA A 282 -1.17 -11.66 26.56
N ASN A 283 -0.16 -12.46 26.88
CA ASN A 283 0.77 -12.18 27.98
C ASN A 283 2.16 -12.12 27.38
N GLN A 284 2.49 -11.00 26.78
CA GLN A 284 3.65 -10.81 25.92
C GLN A 284 4.74 -10.07 26.68
N TRP A 285 5.95 -10.59 26.61
CA TRP A 285 7.10 -10.06 27.31
C TRP A 285 8.13 -9.65 26.27
N LYS A 286 8.74 -8.47 26.43
CA LYS A 286 9.78 -7.96 25.52
C LYS A 286 10.89 -7.29 26.32
N TYR A 287 12.11 -7.36 25.79
CA TYR A 287 13.19 -6.51 26.25
C TYR A 287 13.12 -5.15 25.56
N VAL A 288 13.47 -4.12 26.32
CA VAL A 288 13.65 -2.75 25.86
C VAL A 288 14.62 -2.07 26.81
N ASP A 289 15.44 -1.13 26.33
CA ASP A 289 16.13 -0.18 27.19
C ASP A 289 15.18 1.02 27.34
N TYR A 290 14.36 1.02 28.39
CA TYR A 290 13.25 1.96 28.51
C TYR A 290 13.70 3.34 28.97
N ASP A 291 14.72 3.41 29.83
CA ASP A 291 15.26 4.66 30.39
C ASP A 291 16.56 5.14 29.74
N GLY A 292 17.14 4.36 28.82
CA GLY A 292 18.34 4.71 28.08
C GLY A 292 19.63 4.52 28.89
N ASP A 293 19.60 3.74 29.97
CA ASP A 293 20.76 3.47 30.82
C ASP A 293 21.67 2.34 30.28
N GLY A 294 21.27 1.72 29.16
CA GLY A 294 21.98 0.61 28.52
C GLY A 294 21.71 -0.75 29.18
N ARG A 295 20.85 -0.83 30.19
CA ARG A 295 20.36 -2.08 30.77
C ARG A 295 19.04 -2.43 30.11
N LEU A 296 18.79 -3.73 30.01
CA LEU A 296 17.53 -4.22 29.45
C LEU A 296 16.47 -4.29 30.53
N ASP A 297 15.41 -3.52 30.33
CA ASP A 297 14.14 -3.64 31.02
C ASP A 297 13.25 -4.69 30.37
N VAL A 298 12.21 -5.08 31.11
CA VAL A 298 11.16 -5.98 30.63
C VAL A 298 9.83 -5.23 30.59
N VAL A 299 9.21 -5.18 29.41
CA VAL A 299 7.84 -4.69 29.24
C VAL A 299 6.91 -5.87 29.07
N VAL A 300 5.78 -5.83 29.77
CA VAL A 300 4.74 -6.88 29.79
C VAL A 300 3.39 -6.29 29.40
N GLY A 301 2.67 -6.94 28.47
CA GLY A 301 1.36 -6.51 27.98
C GLY A 301 0.50 -7.61 27.37
#